data_AF-A0A935IT76-F1
#
_entry.id   AF-A0A935IT76-F1
#
_cell.length_a   1.000
_cell.length_b   1.000
_cell.length_c   1.000
_cell.angle_alpha   90.00
_cell.angle_beta   90.00
_cell.angle_gamma   90.00
#
_symmetry.space_group_name_H-M   'P 1'
#
loop_
_entity.id
_entity.type
_entity.pdbx_description
1 polymer ?
#
loop_
_entity_poly.entity_id
_entity_poly.type
_entity_poly.pdbx_seq_one_letter_code
_entity_poly.pdbx_strand_id
1 'polypeptide(L)'
;MKIKNLIVIAALMMMFGVVKAQTNVEWTPILVSMDGTNTFKGVEAYYSLSNCGGTDVVLIKLKNTNDKAVKAQWVNAIVSNDEKEHYGKTKLVSVNLKATSESVGTCNTKATELIVKLSDYGVTLKEFKTIVGSSFYVE
;
A
#
# COMPACT_ATOMS: atom_id res chain seq x y z
N MET A 1 25.73 1.36 -58.95
CA MET A 1 25.57 0.17 -58.10
C MET A 1 26.01 0.56 -56.68
N LYS A 2 25.33 1.45 -55.93
CA LYS A 2 23.95 1.46 -55.38
C LYS A 2 23.55 0.09 -54.83
N ILE A 3 23.13 0.05 -53.57
CA ILE A 3 22.76 -1.11 -52.73
C ILE A 3 23.94 -1.72 -51.92
N LYS A 4 24.54 -0.95 -51.00
CA LYS A 4 25.20 -1.56 -49.81
C LYS A 4 25.04 -0.74 -48.51
N ASN A 5 24.73 0.56 -48.59
CA ASN A 5 24.68 1.42 -47.40
C ASN A 5 23.28 1.68 -46.83
N LEU A 6 22.23 1.03 -47.33
CA LEU A 6 20.85 1.31 -46.89
C LEU A 6 20.34 0.41 -45.75
N ILE A 7 21.13 -0.58 -45.30
CA ILE A 7 20.66 -1.58 -44.31
C ILE A 7 21.05 -1.20 -42.87
N VAL A 8 22.05 -0.34 -42.69
CA VAL A 8 22.58 -0.03 -41.34
C VAL A 8 21.71 1.00 -40.58
N ILE A 9 20.91 1.81 -41.28
CA ILE A 9 20.09 2.87 -40.64
C ILE A 9 18.76 2.31 -40.11
N ALA A 10 18.24 1.21 -40.67
CA ALA A 10 16.96 0.63 -40.26
C ALA A 10 17.04 -0.20 -38.97
N ALA A 11 18.23 -0.64 -38.56
CA ALA A 11 18.42 -1.49 -37.38
C ALA A 11 18.61 -0.69 -36.06
N LEU A 12 18.86 0.62 -36.14
CA LEU A 12 19.16 1.46 -34.97
C LEU A 12 17.94 2.24 -34.43
N MET A 13 16.72 1.91 -34.88
CA MET A 13 15.47 2.52 -34.37
C MET A 13 14.56 1.56 -33.58
N MET A 14 14.97 0.31 -33.36
CA MET A 14 14.16 -0.67 -32.58
C MET A 14 14.64 -0.87 -31.13
N MET A 15 15.57 -0.06 -30.64
CA MET A 15 15.90 -0.03 -29.22
C MET A 15 15.55 1.37 -28.74
N PHE A 16 14.42 1.51 -28.04
CA PHE A 16 14.11 2.51 -27.00
C PHE A 16 12.59 2.65 -26.98
N GLY A 17 11.95 1.89 -26.08
CA GLY A 17 10.52 2.09 -25.86
C GLY A 17 9.74 0.91 -25.31
N VAL A 18 10.34 -0.07 -24.64
CA VAL A 18 9.56 -0.77 -23.60
C VAL A 18 9.45 0.23 -22.45
N VAL A 19 8.51 1.17 -22.58
CA VAL A 19 8.00 1.94 -21.47
C VAL A 19 7.46 0.89 -20.52
N LYS A 20 8.20 0.58 -19.46
CA LYS A 20 7.64 -0.18 -18.34
C LYS A 20 6.37 0.56 -17.98
N ALA A 21 5.22 -0.09 -18.21
CA ALA A 21 3.95 0.41 -17.75
C ALA A 21 4.18 0.81 -16.29
N GLN A 22 4.06 2.10 -15.99
CA GLN A 22 3.96 2.54 -14.62
C GLN A 22 2.73 1.82 -14.11
N THR A 23 2.94 0.75 -13.35
CA THR A 23 1.85 0.08 -12.63
C THR A 23 1.35 1.14 -11.68
N ASN A 24 0.29 1.84 -12.06
CA ASN A 24 -0.44 2.70 -11.14
C ASN A 24 -0.82 1.79 -9.98
N VAL A 25 -0.15 1.98 -8.84
CA VAL A 25 -0.45 1.21 -7.63
C VAL A 25 -1.86 1.61 -7.24
N GLU A 26 -2.80 0.69 -7.40
CA GLU A 26 -4.18 0.91 -7.02
C GLU A 26 -4.27 0.89 -5.49
N TRP A 27 -4.78 1.98 -4.93
CA TRP A 27 -4.95 2.16 -3.50
C TRP A 27 -6.43 2.02 -3.15
N THR A 28 -6.76 1.02 -2.34
CA THR A 28 -8.11 0.75 -1.87
C THR A 28 -8.33 1.39 -0.50
N PRO A 29 -9.49 2.01 -0.22
CA PRO A 29 -9.74 2.62 1.08
C PRO A 29 -9.76 1.59 2.23
N ILE A 30 -9.20 1.94 3.40
CA ILE A 30 -9.32 1.16 4.64
C ILE A 30 -10.45 1.77 5.47
N LEU A 31 -11.39 0.94 5.94
CA LEU A 31 -12.42 1.40 6.87
C LEU A 31 -11.78 1.70 8.23
N VAL A 32 -11.88 2.96 8.67
CA VAL A 32 -11.27 3.44 9.94
C VAL A 32 -12.26 4.18 10.85
N SER A 33 -13.49 4.37 10.40
CA SER A 33 -14.56 5.05 11.15
C SER A 33 -15.83 4.19 11.18
N MET A 34 -16.68 4.43 12.19
CA MET A 34 -17.94 3.69 12.37
C MET A 34 -18.97 3.96 11.26
N ASP A 35 -18.85 5.07 10.56
CA ASP A 35 -19.72 5.43 9.43
C ASP A 35 -19.31 4.74 8.11
N GLY A 36 -18.30 3.87 8.15
CA GLY A 36 -17.82 3.14 6.97
C GLY A 36 -17.01 4.00 6.01
N THR A 37 -16.52 5.17 6.44
CA THR A 37 -15.57 5.95 5.66
C THR A 37 -14.13 5.54 5.95
N ASN A 38 -13.23 5.98 5.06
CA ASN A 38 -11.81 5.77 5.21
C ASN A 38 -11.10 6.94 5.89
N THR A 39 -11.87 7.83 6.52
CA THR A 39 -11.38 9.07 7.09
C THR A 39 -11.80 9.17 8.56
N PHE A 40 -10.84 9.45 9.43
CA PHE A 40 -11.11 9.72 10.83
C PHE A 40 -10.29 10.92 11.29
N LYS A 41 -10.96 11.97 11.80
CA LYS A 41 -10.33 13.21 12.29
C LYS A 41 -9.26 13.78 11.33
N GLY A 42 -9.56 13.84 10.04
CA GLY A 42 -8.66 14.38 9.02
C GLY A 42 -7.48 13.47 8.65
N VAL A 43 -7.52 12.18 9.01
CA VAL A 43 -6.59 11.17 8.50
C VAL A 43 -7.34 10.20 7.60
N GLU A 44 -6.95 10.13 6.34
CA GLU A 44 -7.44 9.16 5.36
C GLU A 44 -6.52 7.93 5.36
N ALA A 45 -7.10 6.74 5.26
CA ALA A 45 -6.36 5.47 5.23
C ALA A 45 -6.66 4.64 3.97
N TYR A 46 -5.61 4.04 3.41
CA TYR A 46 -5.66 3.23 2.20
C TYR A 46 -4.70 2.05 2.30
N TYR A 47 -4.95 1.01 1.51
CA TYR A 47 -4.06 -0.12 1.36
C TYR A 47 -3.81 -0.48 -0.10
N SER A 48 -2.72 -1.21 -0.34
CA SER A 48 -2.46 -1.87 -1.62
C SER A 48 -1.74 -3.19 -1.36
N LEU A 49 -1.94 -4.17 -2.24
CA LEU A 49 -1.29 -5.48 -2.15
C LEU A 49 0.06 -5.43 -2.88
N SER A 50 1.07 -6.08 -2.29
CA SER A 50 2.39 -6.17 -2.89
C SER A 50 3.12 -7.44 -2.50
N ASN A 51 4.25 -7.71 -3.15
CA ASN A 51 5.15 -8.78 -2.78
C ASN A 51 6.53 -8.18 -2.48
N CYS A 52 6.94 -8.23 -1.21
CA CYS A 52 8.23 -7.73 -0.76
C CYS A 52 9.19 -8.89 -0.58
N GLY A 53 10.09 -9.10 -1.55
CA GLY A 53 11.13 -10.13 -1.46
C GLY A 53 10.57 -11.56 -1.28
N GLY A 54 9.50 -11.89 -2.00
CA GLY A 54 8.83 -13.19 -1.91
C GLY A 54 7.77 -13.29 -0.81
N THR A 55 7.58 -12.25 0.00
CA THR A 55 6.54 -12.21 1.05
C THR A 55 5.36 -11.37 0.59
N ASP A 56 4.15 -11.94 0.61
CA ASP A 56 2.92 -11.20 0.34
C ASP A 56 2.58 -10.25 1.49
N VAL A 57 2.39 -8.98 1.16
CA VAL A 57 2.13 -7.92 2.13
C VAL A 57 0.97 -7.02 1.71
N VAL A 58 0.36 -6.40 2.72
CA VAL A 58 -0.49 -5.22 2.59
C VAL A 58 0.36 -3.99 2.93
N LEU A 59 0.50 -3.08 1.97
CA LEU A 59 1.10 -1.77 2.18
C LEU A 59 0.00 -0.81 2.62
N ILE A 60 0.24 -0.03 3.67
CA ILE A 60 -0.69 0.98 4.18
C ILE A 60 -0.21 2.37 3.74
N LYS A 61 -1.14 3.22 3.31
CA LYS A 61 -0.94 4.65 3.10
C LYS A 61 -1.87 5.43 4.01
N LEU A 62 -1.31 6.39 4.71
CA LEU A 62 -2.03 7.36 5.51
C LEU A 62 -1.82 8.76 4.94
N LYS A 63 -2.89 9.55 4.84
CA LYS A 63 -2.83 10.95 4.41
C LYS A 63 -3.45 11.83 5.48
N ASN A 64 -2.64 12.71 6.04
CA ASN A 64 -3.09 13.73 6.98
C ASN A 64 -3.53 14.98 6.22
N THR A 65 -4.80 15.31 6.28
CA THR A 65 -5.39 16.51 5.66
C THR A 65 -5.45 17.69 6.62
N ASN A 66 -5.09 17.50 7.89
CA ASN A 66 -5.00 18.58 8.87
C ASN A 66 -3.81 19.51 8.59
N ASP A 67 -3.93 20.76 9.02
CA ASP A 67 -2.87 21.79 9.00
C ASP A 67 -1.81 21.58 10.10
N LYS A 68 -2.02 20.60 10.98
CA LYS A 68 -1.13 20.22 12.08
C LYS A 68 -0.65 18.78 11.93
N ALA A 69 0.50 18.51 12.53
CA ALA A 69 0.95 17.13 12.70
C ALA A 69 0.04 16.40 13.69
N VAL A 70 -0.21 15.12 13.43
CA VAL A 70 -1.07 14.27 14.24
C VAL A 70 -0.43 12.89 14.41
N LYS A 71 -0.87 12.14 15.41
CA LYS A 71 -0.45 10.76 15.62
C LYS A 71 -1.63 9.81 15.38
N ALA A 72 -1.51 8.97 14.37
CA ALA A 72 -2.49 7.92 14.08
C ALA A 72 -2.11 6.64 14.82
N GLN A 73 -3.11 5.95 15.39
CA GLN A 73 -2.94 4.70 16.11
C GLN A 73 -4.07 3.73 15.80
N TRP A 74 -3.77 2.44 15.62
CA TRP A 74 -4.78 1.42 15.31
C TRP A 74 -4.27 0.01 15.56
N VAL A 75 -5.19 -0.96 15.51
CA VAL A 75 -4.90 -2.39 15.46
C VAL A 75 -5.32 -2.92 14.10
N ASN A 76 -4.42 -3.63 13.42
CA ASN A 76 -4.73 -4.26 12.15
C ASN A 76 -5.60 -5.51 12.37
N ALA A 77 -6.64 -5.65 11.55
CA ALA A 77 -7.39 -6.88 11.38
C ALA A 77 -7.48 -7.21 9.88
N ILE A 78 -7.21 -8.46 9.51
CA ILE A 78 -7.35 -8.95 8.14
C ILE A 78 -8.67 -9.69 8.03
N VAL A 79 -9.49 -9.35 7.04
CA VAL A 79 -10.71 -10.09 6.73
C VAL A 79 -10.41 -11.04 5.57
N SER A 80 -10.74 -12.31 5.74
CA SER A 80 -10.64 -13.31 4.66
C SER A 80 -11.93 -13.42 3.85
N ASN A 81 -11.86 -14.10 2.71
CA ASN A 81 -12.99 -14.29 1.78
C ASN A 81 -14.19 -15.04 2.39
N ASP A 82 -13.99 -15.78 3.50
CA ASP A 82 -15.03 -16.41 4.29
C ASP A 82 -15.59 -15.50 5.41
N GLU A 83 -15.34 -14.19 5.32
CA GLU A 83 -15.76 -13.13 6.26
C GLU A 83 -15.18 -13.26 7.68
N LYS A 84 -14.18 -14.11 7.89
CA LYS A 84 -13.51 -14.21 9.19
C LYS A 84 -12.49 -13.09 9.38
N GLU A 85 -12.50 -12.53 10.58
CA GLU A 85 -11.47 -11.60 11.03
C GLU A 85 -10.30 -12.36 11.65
N HIS A 86 -9.11 -12.07 11.15
CA HIS A 86 -7.85 -12.55 11.66
C HIS A 86 -7.13 -11.40 12.33
N TYR A 87 -6.77 -11.61 13.59
CA TYR A 87 -5.98 -10.67 14.36
C TYR A 87 -4.56 -11.21 14.45
N GLY A 88 -3.59 -10.37 14.11
CA GLY A 88 -2.18 -10.71 14.25
C GLY A 88 -1.80 -10.82 15.73
N LYS A 89 -0.53 -11.11 16.00
CA LYS A 89 0.04 -11.00 17.36
C LYS A 89 -0.08 -9.55 17.82
N THR A 90 -1.13 -9.24 18.57
CA THR A 90 -1.64 -7.91 18.84
C THR A 90 -0.55 -6.88 19.13
N LYS A 91 -0.41 -5.88 18.26
CA LYS A 91 0.42 -4.68 18.49
C LYS A 91 -0.35 -3.46 18.03
N LEU A 92 -0.53 -2.51 18.94
CA LEU A 92 -0.96 -1.17 18.59
C LEU A 92 0.07 -0.56 17.64
N VAL A 93 -0.34 -0.25 16.43
CA VAL A 93 0.47 0.43 15.44
C VAL A 93 0.35 1.93 15.68
N SER A 94 1.43 2.68 15.50
CA SER A 94 1.41 4.13 15.63
C SER A 94 2.34 4.79 14.61
N VAL A 95 1.86 5.87 13.98
CA VAL A 95 2.63 6.67 13.04
C VAL A 95 2.38 8.16 13.30
N ASN A 96 3.47 8.93 13.41
CA ASN A 96 3.41 10.39 13.43
C ASN A 96 3.33 10.91 11.99
N LEU A 97 2.26 11.64 11.68
CA LEU A 97 2.01 12.21 10.36
C LEU A 97 2.30 13.71 10.42
N LYS A 98 3.10 14.22 9.48
CA LYS A 98 3.28 15.67 9.35
C LYS A 98 1.99 16.31 8.83
N ALA A 99 1.81 17.61 9.07
CA ALA A 99 0.72 18.39 8.48
C ALA A 99 0.68 18.20 6.96
N THR A 100 -0.53 18.12 6.39
CA THR A 100 -0.80 18.09 4.94
C THR A 100 0.09 17.12 4.15
N SER A 101 0.39 15.94 4.72
CA SER A 101 1.38 15.00 4.18
C SER A 101 0.87 13.56 4.10
N GLU A 102 1.56 12.76 3.29
CA GLU A 102 1.33 11.32 3.17
C GLU A 102 2.47 10.52 3.80
N SER A 103 2.14 9.39 4.40
CA SER A 103 3.07 8.35 4.82
C SER A 103 2.67 7.04 4.16
N VAL A 104 3.59 6.45 3.41
CA VAL A 104 3.34 5.29 2.56
C VAL A 104 4.28 4.15 2.94
N GLY A 105 3.71 2.98 3.21
CA GLY A 105 4.48 1.73 3.35
C GLY A 105 5.08 1.33 2.01
N THR A 106 6.37 0.96 2.00
CA THR A 106 7.04 0.46 0.79
C THR A 106 7.97 -0.69 1.17
N CYS A 107 8.21 -1.64 0.26
CA CYS A 107 9.07 -2.80 0.54
C CYS A 107 10.51 -2.45 0.95
N ASN A 108 10.97 -1.24 0.65
CA ASN A 108 12.36 -0.82 0.85
C ASN A 108 12.51 0.20 2.00
N THR A 109 11.43 0.56 2.71
CA THR A 109 11.49 1.56 3.78
C THR A 109 11.60 0.93 5.16
N LYS A 110 12.20 1.69 6.08
CA LYS A 110 12.28 1.36 7.52
C LYS A 110 10.96 1.53 8.27
N ALA A 111 9.94 2.12 7.64
CA ALA A 111 8.61 2.33 8.22
C ALA A 111 7.81 1.02 8.22
N THR A 112 8.28 0.07 9.03
CA THR A 112 7.72 -1.29 9.13
C THR A 112 6.29 -1.31 9.63
N GLU A 113 5.85 -0.24 10.29
CA GLU A 113 4.50 -0.04 10.83
C GLU A 113 3.43 0.01 9.73
N LEU A 114 3.80 0.44 8.53
CA LEU A 114 2.91 0.56 7.37
C LEU A 114 2.99 -0.65 6.43
N ILE A 115 3.59 -1.75 6.87
CA ILE A 115 3.73 -3.00 6.11
C ILE A 115 3.16 -4.14 6.95
N VAL A 116 2.10 -4.77 6.45
CA VAL A 116 1.44 -5.89 7.13
C VAL A 116 1.71 -7.16 6.33
N LYS A 117 2.44 -8.11 6.92
CA LYS A 117 2.65 -9.42 6.29
C LYS A 117 1.41 -10.28 6.50
N LEU A 118 0.81 -10.79 5.42
CA LEU A 118 -0.39 -11.63 5.54
C LEU A 118 -0.12 -12.90 6.36
N SER A 119 1.10 -13.45 6.26
CA SER A 119 1.54 -14.61 7.04
C SER A 119 1.48 -14.40 8.55
N ASP A 120 1.62 -13.17 9.04
CA ASP A 120 1.54 -12.88 10.49
C ASP A 120 0.11 -13.04 11.04
N TYR A 121 -0.87 -13.12 10.14
CA TYR A 121 -2.29 -13.31 10.41
C TYR A 121 -2.77 -14.71 10.01
N GLY A 122 -1.87 -15.58 9.50
CA GLY A 122 -2.24 -16.91 9.01
C GLY A 122 -3.07 -16.89 7.73
N VAL A 123 -3.03 -15.78 6.97
CA VAL A 123 -3.82 -15.58 5.75
C VAL A 123 -2.90 -15.58 4.53
N THR A 124 -3.34 -16.19 3.43
CA THR A 124 -2.67 -16.10 2.12
C THR A 124 -3.27 -14.99 1.25
N LEU A 125 -2.55 -14.58 0.19
CA LEU A 125 -3.07 -13.61 -0.77
C LEU A 125 -4.41 -14.03 -1.41
N LYS A 126 -4.63 -15.33 -1.61
CA LYS A 126 -5.88 -15.87 -2.17
C LYS A 126 -7.05 -15.83 -1.20
N GLU A 127 -6.77 -15.83 0.09
CA GLU A 127 -7.77 -15.77 1.15
C GLU A 127 -8.07 -14.33 1.56
N PHE A 128 -7.15 -13.41 1.31
CA PHE A 128 -7.31 -11.99 1.65
C PHE A 128 -8.51 -11.38 0.92
N LYS A 129 -9.38 -10.71 1.69
CA LYS A 129 -10.49 -9.91 1.19
C LYS A 129 -10.23 -8.42 1.39
N THR A 130 -9.91 -8.01 2.63
CA THR A 130 -9.61 -6.62 2.96
C THR A 130 -8.82 -6.51 4.28
N ILE A 131 -8.36 -5.31 4.60
CA ILE A 131 -7.82 -4.93 5.91
C ILE A 131 -8.71 -3.87 6.57
N VAL A 132 -8.81 -3.92 7.89
CA VAL A 132 -9.55 -2.95 8.71
C VAL A 132 -8.62 -2.35 9.76
N GLY A 133 -8.73 -1.04 9.97
CA GLY A 133 -8.08 -0.34 11.08
C GLY A 133 -8.97 -0.38 12.32
N SER A 134 -8.98 -1.50 13.06
CA SER A 134 -9.73 -1.60 14.31
C SER A 134 -9.18 -0.66 15.38
N SER A 135 -10.07 -0.09 16.20
CA SER A 135 -9.70 0.88 17.25
C SER A 135 -8.87 2.07 16.73
N PHE A 136 -9.18 2.56 15.52
CA PHE A 136 -8.47 3.68 14.93
C PHE A 136 -8.67 4.97 15.74
N TYR A 137 -7.57 5.65 16.04
CA TYR A 137 -7.56 6.86 16.85
C TYR A 137 -6.52 7.85 16.31
N VAL A 138 -6.80 9.13 16.50
CA VAL A 138 -5.94 10.25 16.09
C VAL A 138 -5.82 11.25 17.23
N GLU A 139 -4.58 11.53 17.62
CA GLU A 139 -4.13 12.52 18.62
C GLU A 139 -3.51 13.76 17.96
#